data_AF-A0A1N5TWG3-F1
#
_entry.id   AF-A0A1N5TWG3-F1
#
_cell.length_a   1.000
_cell.length_b   1.000
_cell.length_c   1.000
_cell.angle_alpha   90.00
_cell.angle_beta   90.00
_cell.angle_gamma   90.00
#
_symmetry.space_group_name_H-M   'P 1'
#
loop_
_entity.id
_entity.type
_entity.pdbx_description
1 polymer ?
#
loop_
_entity_poly.entity_id
_entity_poly.type
_entity_poly.pdbx_seq_one_letter_code
_entity_poly.pdbx_strand_id
1 'polypeptide(L)'
;MSRLEERYRFVLRLLPAAYRQEWEDDMVAAFLDSMDTGDSETTAYVTDYGRPSLSEVASIVSLAVRLRLGGADAPPRSYAWGQAARLATLMAMLTHAVMVTASIAVTLWLSGKIAWLPAPAPEWALIPPGSIWHTAWDLAGYAWLPAYIALVLGHRRVAQAVALLAVVPPAITTAVQQAGDVPLSVSPWAMLLIDVVLLLAMAAFHHGAPPVPRRPWLLALPIGILLVPVPLFTIQATTPALRLVDWPGLSCAAVTAAMVIHLTVRVSRRRPRTLPWSLALTLLAVATLALRTATLLDYSDQAQHTTLATIASVQAIAVLAVGVPLAVIAIRALRRLPSIPTVAPRPTTPT
;
A
#
# COMPACT_ATOMS: atom_id res chain seq x y z
N MET A 1 -27.25 -25.67 16.70
CA MET A 1 -26.41 -24.48 16.46
C MET A 1 -27.31 -23.27 16.55
N SER A 2 -26.90 -22.25 17.30
CA SER A 2 -27.66 -21.01 17.40
C SER A 2 -27.38 -20.09 16.21
N ARG A 3 -28.29 -19.14 15.92
CA ARG A 3 -28.06 -18.15 14.85
C ARG A 3 -26.84 -17.27 15.12
N LEU A 4 -26.57 -16.96 16.40
CA LEU A 4 -25.38 -16.22 16.80
C LEU A 4 -24.09 -17.00 16.47
N GLU A 5 -24.07 -18.30 16.78
CA GLU A 5 -22.94 -19.19 16.46
C GLU A 5 -22.68 -19.25 14.95
N GLU A 6 -23.73 -19.43 14.14
CA GLU A 6 -23.60 -19.46 12.67
C GLU A 6 -23.00 -18.16 12.11
N ARG A 7 -23.46 -17.01 12.62
CA ARG A 7 -22.93 -15.69 12.24
C ARG A 7 -21.47 -15.54 12.65
N TYR A 8 -21.09 -15.99 13.84
CA TYR A 8 -19.71 -15.93 14.31
C TYR A 8 -18.80 -16.85 13.50
N ARG A 9 -19.19 -18.11 13.26
CA ARG A 9 -18.47 -19.04 12.38
C ARG A 9 -18.33 -18.50 10.96
N PHE A 10 -19.33 -17.79 10.44
CA PHE A 10 -19.22 -17.11 9.14
C PHE A 10 -18.08 -16.07 9.14
N VAL A 11 -17.94 -15.27 10.20
CA VAL A 11 -16.82 -14.31 10.34
C VAL A 11 -15.48 -15.06 10.46
N LEU A 12 -15.43 -16.15 11.23
CA LEU A 12 -14.21 -16.96 11.38
C LEU A 12 -13.72 -17.55 10.05
N ARG A 13 -14.57 -17.71 9.02
CA ARG A 13 -14.15 -18.15 7.67
C ARG A 13 -13.10 -17.24 7.03
N LEU A 14 -12.93 -15.99 7.50
CA LEU A 14 -11.84 -15.12 7.06
C LEU A 14 -10.45 -15.65 7.48
N LEU A 15 -10.36 -16.33 8.62
CA LEU A 15 -9.12 -16.91 9.14
C LEU A 15 -8.60 -18.01 8.19
N PRO A 16 -7.28 -18.23 8.08
CA PRO A 16 -6.73 -19.32 7.28
C PRO A 16 -7.26 -20.69 7.72
N ALA A 17 -7.52 -21.58 6.77
CA ALA A 17 -8.13 -22.89 7.04
C ALA A 17 -7.35 -23.72 8.07
N ALA A 18 -6.01 -23.70 8.02
CA ALA A 18 -5.16 -24.41 8.97
C ALA A 18 -5.33 -23.90 10.41
N TYR A 19 -5.54 -22.59 10.59
CA TYR A 19 -5.77 -22.02 11.92
C TYR A 19 -7.16 -22.38 12.44
N ARG A 20 -8.17 -22.35 11.57
CA ARG A 20 -9.54 -22.74 11.94
C ARG A 20 -9.65 -24.19 12.36
N GLN A 21 -8.93 -25.09 11.69
CA GLN A 21 -8.93 -26.52 12.07
C GLN A 21 -8.47 -26.79 13.49
N GLU A 22 -7.63 -25.91 14.05
CA GLU A 22 -7.08 -26.07 15.40
C GLU A 22 -7.82 -25.22 16.44
N TRP A 23 -8.27 -24.01 16.07
CA TRP A 23 -8.75 -23.01 17.03
C TRP A 23 -10.19 -22.53 16.84
N GLU A 24 -10.91 -22.95 15.78
CA GLU A 24 -12.27 -22.45 15.51
C GLU A 24 -13.22 -22.75 16.66
N ASP A 25 -13.28 -23.99 17.11
CA ASP A 25 -14.23 -24.42 18.14
C ASP A 25 -13.91 -23.77 19.51
N ASP A 26 -12.63 -23.64 19.87
CA ASP A 26 -12.20 -22.95 21.09
C ASP A 26 -12.58 -21.46 21.06
N MET A 27 -12.41 -20.79 19.92
CA MET A 27 -12.80 -19.39 19.76
C MET A 27 -14.32 -19.21 19.82
N VAL A 28 -15.09 -20.11 19.20
CA VAL A 28 -16.56 -20.11 19.26
C VAL A 28 -17.02 -20.31 20.70
N ALA A 29 -16.44 -21.29 21.42
CA ALA A 29 -16.79 -21.56 22.80
C ALA A 29 -16.50 -20.35 23.71
N ALA A 30 -15.30 -19.76 23.61
CA ALA A 30 -14.94 -18.57 24.37
C ALA A 30 -15.83 -17.36 24.04
N PHE A 31 -16.22 -17.19 22.76
CA PHE A 31 -17.14 -16.12 22.36
C PHE A 31 -18.54 -16.33 22.95
N LEU A 32 -19.11 -17.54 22.85
CA LEU A 32 -20.43 -17.83 23.41
C LEU A 32 -20.45 -17.71 24.94
N ASP A 33 -19.39 -18.16 25.62
CA ASP A 33 -19.20 -17.99 27.07
C ASP A 33 -19.15 -16.51 27.46
N SER A 34 -18.45 -15.67 26.68
CA SER A 34 -18.42 -14.22 26.91
C SER A 34 -19.76 -13.50 26.72
N MET A 35 -20.71 -14.14 26.03
CA MET A 35 -22.05 -13.62 25.77
C MET A 35 -23.09 -14.17 26.76
N ASP A 36 -22.72 -15.10 27.65
CA ASP A 36 -23.59 -15.60 28.71
C ASP A 36 -23.77 -14.52 29.79
N THR A 37 -25.02 -14.05 29.96
CA THR A 37 -25.34 -13.00 30.92
C THR A 37 -25.71 -13.55 32.30
N GLY A 38 -25.73 -14.88 32.49
CA GLY A 38 -26.16 -15.56 33.72
C GLY A 38 -27.68 -15.55 33.96
N ASP A 39 -28.43 -14.84 33.11
CA ASP A 39 -29.89 -14.85 33.04
C ASP A 39 -30.34 -15.67 31.82
N SER A 40 -31.16 -16.69 32.07
CA SER A 40 -31.58 -17.66 31.05
C SER A 40 -32.43 -17.05 29.93
N GLU A 41 -33.29 -16.07 30.24
CA GLU A 41 -34.19 -15.46 29.25
C GLU A 41 -33.42 -14.48 28.34
N THR A 42 -32.57 -13.63 28.93
CA THR A 42 -31.68 -12.73 28.19
C THR A 42 -30.69 -13.51 27.33
N THR A 43 -30.11 -14.59 27.85
CA THR A 43 -29.16 -15.43 27.10
C THR A 43 -29.83 -16.12 25.91
N ALA A 44 -31.05 -16.63 26.07
CA ALA A 44 -31.82 -17.21 24.97
C ALA A 44 -32.10 -16.17 23.86
N TYR A 45 -32.48 -14.95 24.23
CA TYR A 45 -32.71 -13.86 23.27
C TYR A 45 -31.43 -13.48 22.50
N VAL A 46 -30.31 -13.29 23.20
CA VAL A 46 -29.01 -12.95 22.59
C VAL A 46 -28.54 -14.08 21.65
N THR A 47 -28.78 -15.33 22.03
CA THR A 47 -28.41 -16.51 21.24
C THR A 47 -29.15 -16.56 19.88
N ASP A 48 -30.41 -16.13 19.84
CA ASP A 48 -31.22 -16.16 18.62
C ASP A 48 -31.13 -14.90 17.76
N TYR A 49 -30.97 -13.72 18.38
CA TYR A 49 -31.03 -12.43 17.69
C TYR A 49 -29.72 -11.65 17.68
N GLY A 50 -28.77 -11.99 18.57
CA GLY A 50 -27.50 -11.30 18.73
C GLY A 50 -26.63 -11.28 17.46
N ARG A 51 -25.68 -10.35 17.45
CA ARG A 51 -24.65 -10.23 16.40
C ARG A 51 -23.29 -10.02 17.05
N PRO A 52 -22.20 -10.53 16.44
CA PRO A 52 -20.86 -10.18 16.84
C PRO A 52 -20.69 -8.65 16.81
N SER A 53 -20.09 -8.09 17.84
CA SER A 53 -19.79 -6.66 17.89
C SER A 53 -18.80 -6.29 16.77
N LEU A 54 -18.84 -5.04 16.32
CA LEU A 54 -17.92 -4.56 15.28
C LEU A 54 -16.45 -4.65 15.73
N SER A 55 -16.18 -4.48 17.03
CA SER A 55 -14.85 -4.66 17.61
C SER A 55 -14.38 -6.11 17.52
N GLU A 56 -15.26 -7.08 17.74
CA GLU A 56 -14.95 -8.50 17.61
C GLU A 56 -14.65 -8.87 16.15
N VAL A 57 -15.49 -8.40 15.21
CA VAL A 57 -15.23 -8.58 13.77
C VAL A 57 -13.89 -7.95 13.37
N ALA A 58 -13.60 -6.74 13.83
CA ALA A 58 -12.32 -6.07 13.55
C ALA A 58 -11.12 -6.83 14.15
N SER A 59 -11.28 -7.43 15.34
CA SER A 59 -10.27 -8.28 15.98
C SER A 59 -9.98 -9.53 15.13
N ILE A 60 -11.01 -10.23 14.66
CA ILE A 60 -10.89 -11.42 13.81
C ILE A 60 -10.26 -11.06 12.46
N VAL A 61 -10.68 -9.95 11.83
CA VAL A 61 -10.09 -9.46 10.58
C VAL A 61 -8.61 -9.15 10.77
N SER A 62 -8.26 -8.44 11.85
CA SER A 62 -6.87 -8.12 12.20
C SER A 62 -6.04 -9.39 12.40
N LEU A 63 -6.59 -10.38 13.10
CA LEU A 63 -5.95 -11.69 13.27
C LEU A 63 -5.76 -12.41 11.94
N ALA A 64 -6.80 -12.45 11.09
CA ALA A 64 -6.75 -13.07 9.77
C ALA A 64 -5.66 -12.44 8.88
N VAL A 65 -5.56 -11.10 8.88
CA VAL A 65 -4.52 -10.37 8.17
C VAL A 65 -3.15 -10.70 8.74
N ARG A 66 -2.98 -10.69 10.06
CA ARG A 66 -1.70 -11.02 10.72
C ARG A 66 -1.23 -12.44 10.42
N LEU A 67 -2.14 -13.43 10.41
CA LEU A 67 -1.81 -14.82 10.07
C LEU A 67 -1.43 -14.99 8.59
N ARG A 68 -2.07 -14.24 7.68
CA ARG A 68 -1.76 -14.27 6.24
C ARG A 68 -0.44 -13.57 5.92
N LEU A 69 -0.13 -12.49 6.63
CA LEU A 69 1.12 -11.74 6.45
C LEU A 69 2.29 -12.40 7.21
N GLY A 70 2.07 -13.07 8.33
CA GLY A 70 3.10 -13.87 9.00
C GLY A 70 4.22 -13.05 9.68
N GLY A 71 4.55 -13.49 10.91
CA GLY A 71 5.74 -13.08 11.65
C GLY A 71 6.96 -13.97 11.38
N ALA A 72 8.03 -13.80 12.15
CA ALA A 72 9.27 -14.58 12.01
C ALA A 72 9.04 -16.11 12.08
N ASP A 73 8.07 -16.54 12.90
CA ASP A 73 7.76 -17.95 13.14
C ASP A 73 6.64 -18.50 12.24
N ALA A 74 6.17 -17.71 11.26
CA ALA A 74 5.07 -18.10 10.40
C ALA A 74 5.50 -19.14 9.33
N PRO A 75 4.56 -19.93 8.80
CA PRO A 75 4.83 -20.83 7.69
C PRO A 75 5.50 -20.12 6.51
N PRO A 76 6.37 -20.80 5.73
CA PRO A 76 7.20 -20.14 4.70
C PRO A 76 6.41 -19.30 3.70
N ARG A 77 5.18 -19.74 3.36
CA ARG A 77 4.29 -19.04 2.43
C ARG A 77 3.74 -17.73 3.01
N SER A 78 3.26 -17.75 4.25
CA SER A 78 2.77 -16.54 4.94
C SER A 78 3.91 -15.57 5.15
N TYR A 79 5.07 -16.05 5.61
CA TYR A 79 6.27 -15.24 5.77
C TYR A 79 6.68 -14.52 4.48
N ALA A 80 6.69 -15.23 3.34
CA ALA A 80 7.01 -14.65 2.05
C ALA A 80 6.03 -13.53 1.65
N TRP A 81 4.73 -13.72 1.90
CA TRP A 81 3.70 -12.70 1.67
C TRP A 81 3.87 -11.48 2.56
N GLY A 82 4.13 -11.64 3.85
CA GLY A 82 4.38 -10.48 4.72
C GLY A 82 5.64 -9.74 4.36
N GLN A 83 6.71 -10.45 4.00
CA GLN A 83 7.93 -9.79 3.51
C GLN A 83 7.66 -9.01 2.23
N ALA A 84 6.87 -9.57 1.31
CA ALA A 84 6.48 -8.87 0.09
C ALA A 84 5.61 -7.64 0.37
N ALA A 85 4.60 -7.76 1.23
CA ALA A 85 3.75 -6.65 1.63
C ALA A 85 4.55 -5.52 2.30
N ARG A 86 5.40 -5.85 3.29
CA ARG A 86 6.29 -4.87 3.94
C ARG A 86 7.21 -4.19 2.94
N LEU A 87 7.79 -4.95 2.02
CA LEU A 87 8.67 -4.40 1.00
C LEU A 87 7.92 -3.48 0.02
N ALA A 88 6.72 -3.88 -0.42
CA ALA A 88 5.87 -3.04 -1.27
C ALA A 88 5.47 -1.75 -0.55
N THR A 89 5.06 -1.84 0.72
CA THR A 89 4.75 -0.68 1.57
C THR A 89 5.95 0.24 1.71
N LEU A 90 7.15 -0.28 1.95
CA LEU A 90 8.37 0.54 2.06
C LEU A 90 8.71 1.24 0.74
N MET A 91 8.59 0.54 -0.39
CA MET A 91 8.80 1.13 -1.72
C MET A 91 7.79 2.25 -1.99
N ALA A 92 6.51 2.02 -1.71
CA ALA A 92 5.47 3.02 -1.88
C ALA A 92 5.70 4.24 -0.95
N MET A 93 5.98 4.02 0.33
CA MET A 93 6.33 5.10 1.26
C MET A 93 7.57 5.87 0.82
N LEU A 94 8.61 5.19 0.32
CA LEU A 94 9.80 5.82 -0.23
C LEU A 94 9.44 6.69 -1.43
N THR A 95 8.59 6.19 -2.33
CA THR A 95 8.10 6.94 -3.49
C THR A 95 7.38 8.22 -3.07
N HIS A 96 6.45 8.16 -2.10
CA HIS A 96 5.81 9.37 -1.56
C HIS A 96 6.83 10.33 -0.94
N ALA A 97 7.77 9.83 -0.14
CA ALA A 97 8.80 10.65 0.49
C ALA A 97 9.73 11.34 -0.52
N VAL A 98 10.14 10.64 -1.59
CA VAL A 98 10.94 11.19 -2.69
C VAL A 98 10.17 12.31 -3.39
N MET A 99 8.89 12.09 -3.69
CA MET A 99 8.07 13.10 -4.38
C MET A 99 7.79 14.33 -3.54
N VAL A 100 7.49 14.13 -2.26
CA VAL A 100 7.33 15.22 -1.30
C VAL A 100 8.61 16.04 -1.19
N THR A 101 9.77 15.39 -1.18
CA THR A 101 11.05 16.11 -1.12
C THR A 101 11.27 16.94 -2.39
N ALA A 102 10.91 16.37 -3.55
CA ALA A 102 10.96 17.07 -4.82
C ALA A 102 9.99 18.24 -4.90
N SER A 103 8.75 18.09 -4.41
CA SER A 103 7.76 19.16 -4.43
C SER A 103 8.17 20.32 -3.51
N ILE A 104 8.80 20.04 -2.36
CA ILE A 104 9.41 21.06 -1.50
C ILE A 104 10.50 21.83 -2.27
N ALA A 105 11.40 21.12 -2.94
CA ALA A 105 12.47 21.74 -3.72
C ALA A 105 11.93 22.61 -4.87
N VAL A 106 10.94 22.12 -5.61
CA VAL A 106 10.26 22.87 -6.67
C VAL A 106 9.55 24.10 -6.10
N THR A 107 8.85 23.98 -4.98
CA THR A 107 8.17 25.12 -4.32
C THR A 107 9.17 26.19 -3.87
N LEU A 108 10.31 25.78 -3.30
CA LEU A 108 11.39 26.70 -2.92
C LEU A 108 12.02 27.40 -4.14
N TRP A 109 12.16 26.68 -5.26
CA TRP A 109 12.63 27.25 -6.51
C TRP A 109 11.64 28.27 -7.09
N LEU A 110 10.35 27.89 -7.18
CA LEU A 110 9.29 28.76 -7.71
C LEU A 110 9.09 30.03 -6.87
N SER A 111 9.33 29.96 -5.57
CA SER A 111 9.29 31.11 -4.66
C SER A 111 10.55 31.99 -4.70
N GLY A 112 11.51 31.70 -5.58
CA GLY A 112 12.76 32.46 -5.72
C GLY A 112 13.71 32.33 -4.53
N LYS A 113 13.49 31.37 -3.62
CA LYS A 113 14.34 31.15 -2.44
C LYS A 113 15.65 30.42 -2.79
N ILE A 114 15.73 29.82 -3.97
CA ILE A 114 16.94 29.13 -4.46
C ILE A 114 17.67 30.04 -5.46
N ALA A 115 18.56 30.90 -4.94
CA ALA A 115 19.22 31.96 -5.71
C ALA A 115 20.18 31.48 -6.83
N TRP A 116 20.61 30.21 -6.80
CA TRP A 116 21.54 29.66 -7.78
C TRP A 116 20.85 28.98 -8.98
N LEU A 117 19.53 28.78 -8.92
CA LEU A 117 18.75 28.26 -10.05
C LEU A 117 18.26 29.42 -10.94
N PRO A 118 18.11 29.19 -12.25
CA PRO A 118 17.51 30.18 -13.14
C PRO A 118 16.10 30.53 -12.69
N ALA A 119 15.69 31.78 -12.89
CA ALA A 119 14.33 32.20 -12.56
C ALA A 119 13.30 31.33 -13.30
N PRO A 120 12.22 30.90 -12.63
CA PRO A 120 11.20 30.10 -13.28
C PRO A 120 10.56 30.89 -14.42
N ALA A 121 10.27 30.20 -15.53
CA ALA A 121 9.56 30.84 -16.64
C ALA A 121 8.18 31.35 -16.14
N PRO A 122 7.69 32.50 -16.66
CA PRO A 122 6.47 33.15 -16.15
C PRO A 122 5.23 32.25 -16.21
N GLU A 123 5.21 31.29 -17.14
CA GLU A 123 4.19 30.24 -17.24
C GLU A 123 4.07 29.34 -15.98
N TRP A 124 5.13 29.23 -15.17
CA TRP A 124 5.13 28.48 -13.90
C TRP A 124 4.80 29.35 -12.67
N ALA A 125 4.87 30.67 -12.81
CA ALA A 125 4.66 31.63 -11.72
C ALA A 125 3.17 31.96 -11.49
N LEU A 126 2.26 31.44 -12.32
CA LEU A 126 0.83 31.73 -12.33
C LEU A 126 0.00 30.97 -11.30
N ILE A 127 0.61 30.34 -10.27
CA ILE A 127 -0.17 29.73 -9.19
C ILE A 127 -0.77 30.88 -8.37
N PRO A 128 -2.10 31.10 -8.39
CA PRO A 128 -2.72 32.13 -7.58
C PRO A 128 -2.40 31.86 -6.10
N PRO A 129 -2.20 32.90 -5.26
CA PRO A 129 -2.00 32.69 -3.84
C PRO A 129 -3.19 31.89 -3.28
N GLY A 130 -2.94 30.61 -2.96
CA GLY A 130 -3.93 29.76 -2.32
C GLY A 130 -4.37 30.39 -1.01
N SER A 131 -5.64 30.20 -0.64
CA SER A 131 -6.09 30.61 0.69
C SER A 131 -5.21 29.94 1.75
N ILE A 132 -4.98 30.61 2.88
CA ILE A 132 -4.16 30.07 4.00
C ILE A 132 -4.62 28.65 4.38
N TRP A 133 -5.92 28.37 4.23
CA TRP A 133 -6.50 27.05 4.35
C TRP A 133 -5.91 26.04 3.35
N HIS A 134 -5.88 26.32 2.04
CA HIS A 134 -5.27 25.41 1.07
C HIS A 134 -3.77 25.21 1.32
N THR A 135 -3.04 26.28 1.67
CA THR A 135 -1.60 26.20 1.98
C THR A 135 -1.32 25.31 3.21
N ALA A 136 -2.13 25.42 4.27
CA ALA A 136 -1.98 24.59 5.47
C ALA A 136 -2.30 23.11 5.18
N TRP A 137 -3.28 22.85 4.31
CA TRP A 137 -3.69 21.50 3.91
C TRP A 137 -2.72 20.86 2.90
N ASP A 138 -2.09 21.65 2.02
CA ASP A 138 -1.01 21.19 1.15
C ASP A 138 0.24 20.78 1.96
N LEU A 139 0.48 21.48 3.08
CA LEU A 139 1.57 21.15 4.01
C LEU A 139 1.42 19.74 4.61
N ALA A 140 0.20 19.24 4.72
CA ALA A 140 -0.07 17.90 5.24
C ALA A 140 0.54 16.80 4.37
N GLY A 141 0.59 17.02 3.04
CA GLY A 141 1.25 16.11 2.12
C GLY A 141 2.72 15.91 2.48
N TYR A 142 3.39 16.91 3.08
CA TYR A 142 4.77 16.79 3.51
C TYR A 142 5.00 15.81 4.66
N ALA A 143 3.95 15.38 5.36
CA ALA A 143 4.04 14.39 6.43
C ALA A 143 4.47 12.99 5.95
N TRP A 144 4.37 12.67 4.65
CA TRP A 144 4.88 11.40 4.13
C TRP A 144 6.39 11.19 4.36
N LEU A 145 7.19 12.27 4.34
CA LEU A 145 8.63 12.19 4.58
C LEU A 145 8.98 11.77 6.03
N PRO A 146 8.51 12.47 7.09
CA PRO A 146 8.73 12.03 8.46
C PRO A 146 8.05 10.69 8.75
N ALA A 147 6.91 10.36 8.12
CA ALA A 147 6.30 9.04 8.25
C ALA A 147 7.22 7.92 7.72
N TYR A 148 7.83 8.11 6.55
CA TYR A 148 8.82 7.18 6.00
C TYR A 148 10.04 7.01 6.91
N ILE A 149 10.61 8.12 7.40
CA ILE A 149 11.77 8.09 8.31
C ILE A 149 11.40 7.35 9.60
N ALA A 150 10.26 7.67 10.22
CA ALA A 150 9.79 7.00 11.41
C ALA A 150 9.60 5.49 11.19
N LEU A 151 9.06 5.08 10.04
CA LEU A 151 8.88 3.68 9.68
C LEU A 151 10.22 2.95 9.57
N VAL A 152 11.19 3.52 8.86
CA VAL A 152 12.54 2.94 8.68
C VAL A 152 13.28 2.83 10.01
N LEU A 153 13.10 3.80 10.91
CA LEU A 153 13.69 3.76 12.26
C LEU A 153 13.03 2.72 13.19
N GLY A 154 11.85 2.20 12.82
CA GLY A 154 11.09 1.20 13.58
C GLY A 154 9.97 1.78 14.44
N HIS A 155 9.71 3.09 14.36
CA HIS A 155 8.66 3.77 15.11
C HIS A 155 7.30 3.65 14.41
N ARG A 156 6.78 2.42 14.29
CA ARG A 156 5.57 2.12 13.50
C ARG A 156 4.33 2.97 13.85
N ARG A 157 4.08 3.19 15.15
CA ARG A 157 2.89 3.94 15.61
C ARG A 157 3.00 5.41 15.25
N VAL A 158 4.18 5.98 15.39
CA VAL A 158 4.48 7.36 14.97
C VAL A 158 4.33 7.47 13.46
N ALA A 159 4.91 6.54 12.71
CA ALA A 159 4.80 6.51 11.26
C ALA A 159 3.33 6.46 10.79
N GLN A 160 2.49 5.62 11.41
CA GLN A 160 1.06 5.54 11.09
C GLN A 160 0.31 6.82 11.45
N ALA A 161 0.57 7.40 12.62
CA ALA A 161 -0.07 8.65 13.03
C ALA A 161 0.31 9.81 12.09
N VAL A 162 1.58 9.90 11.71
CA VAL A 162 2.07 10.93 10.78
C VAL A 162 1.57 10.68 9.36
N ALA A 163 1.49 9.43 8.90
CA ALA A 163 0.87 9.09 7.62
C ALA A 163 -0.62 9.43 7.60
N LEU A 164 -1.35 9.20 8.70
CA LEU A 164 -2.75 9.60 8.82
C LEU A 164 -2.92 11.13 8.64
N LEU A 165 -1.99 11.92 9.19
CA LEU A 165 -1.95 13.37 8.95
C LEU A 165 -1.69 13.72 7.48
N ALA A 166 -1.05 12.86 6.70
CA ALA A 166 -0.87 13.06 5.27
C ALA A 166 -2.12 12.70 4.43
N VAL A 167 -2.97 11.80 4.94
CA VAL A 167 -4.13 11.24 4.20
C VAL A 167 -5.44 11.96 4.52
N VAL A 168 -5.70 12.23 5.80
CA VAL A 168 -6.96 12.89 6.23
C VAL A 168 -7.14 14.22 5.52
N PRO A 169 -6.08 15.03 5.31
CA PRO A 169 -6.26 16.33 4.70
C PRO A 169 -6.73 16.28 3.22
N PRO A 170 -6.03 15.55 2.34
CA PRO A 170 -6.53 15.27 0.99
C PRO A 170 -7.92 14.63 0.93
N ALA A 171 -8.27 13.79 1.91
CA ALA A 171 -9.58 13.13 1.94
C ALA A 171 -10.75 14.12 2.08
N ILE A 172 -10.65 15.05 3.03
CA ILE A 172 -11.71 16.03 3.28
C ILE A 172 -11.77 17.04 2.13
N THR A 173 -10.62 17.50 1.63
CA THR A 173 -10.60 18.43 0.48
C THR A 173 -11.25 17.80 -0.75
N THR A 174 -10.94 16.54 -1.06
CA THR A 174 -11.61 15.78 -2.13
C THR A 174 -13.11 15.67 -1.88
N ALA A 175 -13.53 15.27 -0.69
CA ALA A 175 -14.95 15.12 -0.36
C ALA A 175 -15.73 16.44 -0.48
N VAL A 176 -15.15 17.55 0.00
CA VAL A 176 -15.78 18.88 -0.07
C VAL A 176 -15.87 19.38 -1.51
N GLN A 177 -14.80 19.25 -2.29
CA GLN A 177 -14.80 19.67 -3.70
C GLN A 177 -15.84 18.89 -4.52
N GLN A 178 -15.95 17.58 -4.27
CA GLN A 178 -16.88 16.69 -4.98
C GLN A 178 -18.33 16.78 -4.49
N ALA A 179 -18.57 17.41 -3.33
CA ALA A 179 -19.91 17.73 -2.85
C ALA A 179 -20.48 19.04 -3.42
N GLY A 180 -19.66 19.85 -4.10
CA GLY A 180 -20.10 21.04 -4.83
C GLY A 180 -20.50 20.74 -6.28
N ASP A 181 -20.68 21.78 -7.09
CA ASP A 181 -21.12 21.68 -8.49
C ASP A 181 -19.98 21.27 -9.47
N VAL A 182 -18.97 20.54 -9.00
CA VAL A 182 -17.84 20.07 -9.82
C VAL A 182 -18.16 18.68 -10.38
N PRO A 183 -17.87 18.38 -11.66
CA PRO A 183 -18.02 17.05 -12.21
C PRO A 183 -17.28 15.99 -11.37
N LEU A 184 -17.91 14.83 -11.19
CA LEU A 184 -17.32 13.71 -10.45
C LEU A 184 -16.06 13.22 -11.18
N SER A 185 -14.90 13.37 -10.55
CA SER A 185 -13.61 12.89 -11.07
C SER A 185 -13.15 11.67 -10.28
N VAL A 186 -12.73 10.63 -11.00
CA VAL A 186 -12.35 9.33 -10.40
C VAL A 186 -10.93 9.38 -9.81
N SER A 187 -10.04 10.18 -10.40
CA SER A 187 -8.62 10.24 -10.07
C SER A 187 -8.33 10.63 -8.60
N PRO A 188 -8.92 11.69 -8.02
CA PRO A 188 -8.70 12.04 -6.61
C PRO A 188 -9.10 10.91 -5.65
N TRP A 189 -10.23 10.26 -5.91
CA TRP A 189 -10.69 9.12 -5.11
C TRP A 189 -9.78 7.90 -5.27
N ALA A 190 -9.28 7.64 -6.48
CA ALA A 190 -8.33 6.55 -6.72
C ALA A 190 -6.99 6.78 -6.01
N MET A 191 -6.47 8.01 -6.02
CA MET A 191 -5.26 8.37 -5.27
C MET A 191 -5.48 8.23 -3.77
N LEU A 192 -6.60 8.75 -3.25
CA LEU A 192 -6.96 8.62 -1.84
C LEU A 192 -7.09 7.14 -1.42
N LEU A 193 -7.68 6.30 -2.26
CA LEU A 193 -7.78 4.87 -2.00
C LEU A 193 -6.40 4.21 -1.87
N ILE A 194 -5.44 4.59 -2.71
CA ILE A 194 -4.07 4.08 -2.62
C ILE A 194 -3.40 4.50 -1.32
N ASP A 195 -3.57 5.75 -0.92
CA ASP A 195 -3.02 6.28 0.33
C ASP A 195 -3.61 5.57 1.55
N VAL A 196 -4.92 5.32 1.55
CA VAL A 196 -5.60 4.52 2.59
C VAL A 196 -5.11 3.08 2.59
N VAL A 197 -5.00 2.44 1.42
CA VAL A 197 -4.45 1.08 1.31
C VAL A 197 -3.01 1.04 1.81
N LEU A 198 -2.21 2.05 1.51
CA LEU A 198 -0.83 2.18 1.99
C LEU A 198 -0.78 2.28 3.51
N LEU A 199 -1.61 3.13 4.11
CA LEU A 199 -1.75 3.28 5.56
C LEU A 199 -2.15 1.96 6.23
N LEU A 200 -3.12 1.24 5.66
CA LEU A 200 -3.53 -0.09 6.14
C LEU A 200 -2.39 -1.11 5.98
N ALA A 201 -1.65 -1.07 4.88
CA ALA A 201 -0.51 -1.95 4.62
C ALA A 201 0.64 -1.72 5.61
N MET A 202 0.74 -0.57 6.28
CA MET A 202 1.68 -0.36 7.39
C MET A 202 1.39 -1.29 8.59
N ALA A 203 0.19 -1.86 8.71
CA ALA A 203 -0.11 -2.89 9.71
C ALA A 203 0.74 -4.16 9.55
N ALA A 204 1.34 -4.38 8.36
CA ALA A 204 2.27 -5.47 8.11
C ALA A 204 3.56 -5.39 8.96
N PHE A 205 3.86 -4.22 9.55
CA PHE A 205 4.96 -3.98 10.48
C PHE A 205 4.53 -4.21 11.93
N HIS A 206 3.97 -5.38 12.24
CA HIS A 206 3.60 -5.76 13.59
C HIS A 206 4.82 -6.12 14.46
N HIS A 207 4.65 -6.20 15.79
CA HIS A 207 5.77 -6.41 16.73
C HIS A 207 6.61 -7.67 16.43
N GLY A 208 5.98 -8.78 16.03
CA GLY A 208 6.70 -10.00 15.62
C GLY A 208 7.22 -10.03 14.17
N ALA A 209 7.23 -8.90 13.46
CA ALA A 209 7.77 -8.82 12.10
C ALA A 209 9.28 -8.53 12.13
N PRO A 210 10.08 -9.04 11.17
CA PRO A 210 11.49 -8.70 11.10
C PRO A 210 11.73 -7.19 10.94
N PRO A 211 12.74 -6.63 11.61
CA PRO A 211 13.02 -5.20 11.56
C PRO A 211 13.49 -4.76 10.17
N VAL A 212 13.18 -3.52 9.81
CA VAL A 212 13.62 -2.92 8.54
C VAL A 212 15.13 -2.61 8.60
N PRO A 213 15.92 -3.01 7.59
CA PRO A 213 17.34 -2.69 7.55
C PRO A 213 17.53 -1.18 7.28
N ARG A 214 17.90 -0.42 8.32
CA ARG A 214 17.92 1.06 8.28
C ARG A 214 18.78 1.66 7.16
N ARG A 215 20.05 1.25 7.09
CA ARG A 215 21.06 1.86 6.19
C ARG A 215 20.65 1.88 4.71
N PRO A 216 20.30 0.75 4.06
CA PRO A 216 19.95 0.76 2.64
C PRO A 216 18.69 1.60 2.35
N TRP A 217 17.71 1.61 3.25
CA TRP A 217 16.48 2.39 3.06
C TRP A 217 16.68 3.89 3.29
N LEU A 218 17.52 4.29 4.24
CA LEU A 218 17.88 5.70 4.39
C LEU A 218 18.69 6.22 3.19
N LEU A 219 19.58 5.40 2.62
CA LEU A 219 20.32 5.74 1.39
C LEU A 219 19.43 5.72 0.14
N ALA A 220 18.37 4.92 0.14
CA ALA A 220 17.43 4.86 -0.99
C ALA A 220 16.70 6.18 -1.22
N LEU A 221 16.53 7.02 -0.18
CA LEU A 221 15.89 8.33 -0.30
C LEU A 221 16.68 9.31 -1.19
N PRO A 222 17.94 9.68 -0.90
CA PRO A 222 18.72 10.55 -1.77
C PRO A 222 18.96 9.94 -3.16
N ILE A 223 19.13 8.61 -3.24
CA ILE A 223 19.26 7.93 -4.54
C ILE A 223 17.98 8.07 -5.35
N GLY A 224 16.82 7.87 -4.72
CA GLY A 224 15.51 8.03 -5.37
C GLY A 224 15.27 9.45 -5.86
N ILE A 225 15.65 10.46 -5.08
CA ILE A 225 15.58 11.89 -5.47
C ILE A 225 16.45 12.16 -6.70
N LEU A 226 17.69 11.65 -6.71
CA LEU A 226 18.62 11.84 -7.81
C LEU A 226 18.20 11.07 -9.07
N LEU A 227 17.55 9.92 -8.92
CA LEU A 227 17.21 9.04 -10.05
C LEU A 227 15.85 9.35 -10.69
N VAL A 228 14.91 9.94 -9.94
CA VAL A 228 13.54 10.15 -10.42
C VAL A 228 13.20 11.64 -10.59
N PRO A 229 13.03 12.44 -9.52
CA PRO A 229 12.72 13.86 -9.66
C PRO A 229 13.71 14.67 -10.49
N VAL A 230 15.02 14.50 -10.29
CA VAL A 230 16.03 15.32 -10.97
C VAL A 230 15.99 15.12 -12.49
N PRO A 231 16.07 13.88 -13.03
CA PRO A 231 15.94 13.64 -14.46
C PRO A 231 14.60 14.10 -14.99
N LEU A 232 13.51 13.80 -14.28
CA LEU A 232 12.17 14.23 -14.69
C LEU A 232 12.11 15.75 -14.89
N PHE A 233 12.59 16.51 -13.91
CA PHE A 233 12.62 17.95 -13.95
C PHE A 233 13.46 18.47 -15.13
N THR A 234 14.66 17.92 -15.33
CA THR A 234 15.54 18.32 -16.45
C THR A 234 14.92 18.00 -17.82
N ILE A 235 14.23 16.87 -17.93
CA ILE A 235 13.58 16.44 -19.16
C ILE A 235 12.34 17.29 -19.44
N GLN A 236 11.52 17.58 -18.44
CA GLN A 236 10.34 18.44 -18.58
C GLN A 236 10.69 19.90 -18.89
N ALA A 237 11.85 20.37 -18.42
CA ALA A 237 12.38 21.68 -18.75
C ALA A 237 12.81 21.78 -20.23
N THR A 238 13.30 20.69 -20.81
CA THR A 238 13.82 20.66 -22.19
C THR A 238 12.81 20.15 -23.22
N THR A 239 11.83 19.35 -22.80
CA THR A 239 10.89 18.64 -23.69
C THR A 239 9.44 18.89 -23.25
N PRO A 240 8.76 19.91 -23.81
CA PRO A 240 7.41 20.30 -23.41
C PRO A 240 6.38 19.16 -23.51
N ALA A 241 6.54 18.26 -24.50
CA ALA A 241 5.66 17.11 -24.68
C ALA A 241 5.67 16.14 -23.48
N LEU A 242 6.76 16.09 -22.70
CA LEU A 242 6.86 15.22 -21.52
C LEU A 242 6.28 15.85 -20.25
N ARG A 243 5.79 17.09 -20.33
CA ARG A 243 4.95 17.70 -19.27
C ARG A 243 3.61 16.98 -19.12
N LEU A 244 3.19 16.19 -20.13
CA LEU A 244 1.99 15.36 -20.11
C LEU A 244 2.13 14.07 -19.30
N VAL A 245 3.35 13.73 -18.86
CA VAL A 245 3.55 12.55 -18.01
C VAL A 245 3.10 12.88 -16.60
N ASP A 246 1.93 12.37 -16.26
CA ASP A 246 1.31 12.50 -14.96
C ASP A 246 1.90 11.52 -13.93
N TRP A 247 1.53 11.73 -12.67
CA TRP A 247 2.01 10.93 -11.54
C TRP A 247 1.76 9.41 -11.68
N PRO A 248 0.54 8.94 -12.03
CA PRO A 248 0.29 7.55 -12.38
C PRO A 248 1.23 7.00 -13.47
N GLY A 249 1.50 7.79 -14.52
CA GLY A 249 2.41 7.42 -15.59
C GLY A 249 3.84 7.23 -15.12
N LEU A 250 4.34 8.11 -14.25
CA LEU A 250 5.65 7.97 -13.61
C LEU A 250 5.75 6.73 -12.74
N SER A 251 4.68 6.44 -11.98
CA SER A 251 4.61 5.24 -11.16
C SER A 251 4.68 3.97 -12.01
N CYS A 252 3.95 3.93 -13.14
CA CYS A 252 4.02 2.82 -14.11
C CYS A 252 5.44 2.65 -14.69
N ALA A 253 6.08 3.74 -15.10
CA ALA A 253 7.43 3.71 -15.64
C ALA A 253 8.45 3.21 -14.60
N ALA A 254 8.39 3.74 -13.37
CA ALA A 254 9.29 3.35 -12.28
C ALA A 254 9.12 1.88 -11.89
N VAL A 255 7.88 1.39 -11.76
CA VAL A 255 7.60 -0.01 -11.44
C VAL A 255 8.04 -0.92 -12.59
N THR A 256 7.81 -0.55 -13.84
CA THR A 256 8.29 -1.31 -15.01
C THR A 256 9.81 -1.39 -15.03
N ALA A 257 10.51 -0.28 -14.85
CA ALA A 257 11.97 -0.23 -14.78
C ALA A 257 12.50 -1.12 -13.64
N ALA A 258 11.90 -1.04 -12.44
CA ALA A 258 12.27 -1.86 -11.30
C ALA A 258 12.07 -3.37 -11.58
N MET A 259 10.98 -3.75 -12.25
CA MET A 259 10.73 -5.13 -12.66
C MET A 259 11.75 -5.63 -13.69
N VAL A 260 12.10 -4.83 -14.70
CA VAL A 260 13.12 -5.17 -15.70
C VAL A 260 14.50 -5.33 -15.06
N ILE A 261 14.91 -4.38 -14.21
CA ILE A 261 16.17 -4.45 -13.46
C ILE A 261 16.20 -5.71 -12.58
N HIS A 262 15.10 -6.01 -11.88
CA HIS A 262 15.02 -7.20 -11.05
C HIS A 262 15.13 -8.49 -11.86
N LEU A 263 14.45 -8.58 -13.02
CA LEU A 263 14.54 -9.75 -13.89
C LEU A 263 15.96 -9.93 -14.47
N THR A 264 16.59 -8.85 -14.93
CA THR A 264 17.97 -8.91 -15.49
C THR A 264 18.99 -9.31 -14.43
N VAL A 265 18.94 -8.71 -13.23
CA VAL A 265 19.84 -9.07 -12.12
C VAL A 265 19.60 -10.51 -11.65
N ARG A 266 18.34 -10.97 -11.68
CA ARG A 266 17.96 -12.33 -11.29
C ARG A 266 18.51 -13.39 -12.25
N VAL A 267 18.50 -13.13 -13.56
CA VAL A 267 19.09 -14.05 -14.55
C VAL A 267 20.58 -14.27 -14.25
N SER A 268 21.29 -13.23 -13.82
CA SER A 268 22.72 -13.29 -13.51
C SER A 268 23.05 -13.89 -12.15
N ARG A 269 22.10 -14.01 -11.20
CA ARG A 269 22.36 -14.46 -9.83
C ARG A 269 21.46 -15.64 -9.43
N ARG A 270 22.02 -16.85 -9.39
CA ARG A 270 21.34 -18.06 -8.84
C ARG A 270 21.14 -17.92 -7.33
N ARG A 271 19.99 -17.44 -6.83
CA ARG A 271 19.63 -17.58 -5.39
C ARG A 271 18.12 -17.49 -5.08
N PRO A 272 17.64 -18.16 -4.01
CA PRO A 272 16.23 -18.18 -3.58
C PRO A 272 15.73 -16.91 -2.87
N ARG A 273 16.57 -15.88 -2.65
CA ARG A 273 16.18 -14.61 -1.99
C ARG A 273 15.30 -13.68 -2.83
N THR A 274 14.99 -14.05 -4.08
CA THR A 274 14.26 -13.18 -5.01
C THR A 274 12.74 -13.24 -4.88
N LEU A 275 12.19 -14.20 -4.11
CA LEU A 275 10.73 -14.41 -4.04
C LEU A 275 9.98 -13.21 -3.43
N PRO A 276 10.35 -12.68 -2.25
CA PRO A 276 9.66 -11.53 -1.66
C PRO A 276 9.70 -10.28 -2.54
N TRP A 277 10.85 -10.04 -3.19
CA TRP A 277 11.01 -8.93 -4.15
C TRP A 277 10.11 -9.08 -5.37
N SER A 278 10.02 -10.29 -5.93
CA SER A 278 9.16 -10.55 -7.09
C SER A 278 7.68 -10.32 -6.71
N LEU A 279 7.25 -10.79 -5.54
CA LEU A 279 5.89 -10.57 -5.05
C LEU A 279 5.61 -9.10 -4.75
N ALA A 280 6.55 -8.38 -4.11
CA ALA A 280 6.40 -6.96 -3.83
C ALA A 280 6.24 -6.13 -5.11
N LEU A 281 7.08 -6.40 -6.12
CA LEU A 281 6.97 -5.75 -7.42
C LEU A 281 5.67 -6.09 -8.13
N THR A 282 5.14 -7.31 -7.98
CA THR A 282 3.84 -7.66 -8.56
C THR A 282 2.68 -6.96 -7.85
N LEU A 283 2.75 -6.78 -6.53
CA LEU A 283 1.78 -5.98 -5.78
C LEU A 283 1.79 -4.52 -6.23
N LEU A 284 2.99 -3.93 -6.39
CA LEU A 284 3.15 -2.57 -6.90
C LEU A 284 2.62 -2.46 -8.35
N ALA A 285 2.92 -3.43 -9.21
CA ALA A 285 2.44 -3.44 -10.60
C ALA A 285 0.91 -3.47 -10.67
N VAL A 286 0.26 -4.30 -9.86
CA VAL A 286 -1.21 -4.35 -9.77
C VAL A 286 -1.77 -3.01 -9.27
N ALA A 287 -1.18 -2.43 -8.22
CA ALA A 287 -1.61 -1.13 -7.69
C ALA A 287 -1.45 0.00 -8.72
N THR A 288 -0.32 0.07 -9.42
CA THR A 288 -0.08 1.09 -10.46
C THR A 288 -0.97 0.90 -11.68
N LEU A 289 -1.25 -0.36 -12.07
CA LEU A 289 -2.16 -0.63 -13.17
C LEU A 289 -3.59 -0.25 -12.81
N ALA A 290 -4.05 -0.58 -11.60
CA ALA A 290 -5.36 -0.18 -11.10
C ALA A 290 -5.51 1.34 -11.03
N LEU A 291 -4.48 2.04 -10.52
CA LEU A 291 -4.43 3.50 -10.56
C LEU A 291 -4.54 4.02 -11.99
N ARG A 292 -3.75 3.47 -12.91
CA ARG A 292 -3.70 3.93 -14.30
C ARG A 292 -5.04 3.73 -15.01
N THR A 293 -5.69 2.60 -14.79
CA THR A 293 -7.03 2.32 -15.34
C THR A 293 -8.08 3.28 -14.79
N ALA A 294 -8.02 3.62 -13.49
CA ALA A 294 -8.93 4.57 -12.88
C ALA A 294 -8.74 5.98 -13.45
N THR A 295 -7.48 6.42 -13.61
CA THR A 295 -7.17 7.75 -14.18
C THR A 295 -7.51 7.88 -15.66
N LEU A 296 -7.58 6.77 -16.40
CA LEU A 296 -7.89 6.79 -17.83
C LEU A 296 -9.34 7.23 -18.09
N LEU A 297 -10.25 6.97 -17.12
CA LEU A 297 -11.64 7.42 -17.19
C LEU A 297 -11.74 8.95 -17.19
N ASP A 298 -10.85 9.64 -16.47
CA ASP A 298 -10.87 11.10 -16.38
C ASP A 298 -10.28 11.80 -17.62
N TYR A 299 -9.65 11.04 -18.54
CA TYR A 299 -9.09 11.61 -19.77
C TYR A 299 -10.10 11.77 -20.89
N SER A 300 -11.29 11.15 -20.80
CA SER A 300 -12.30 11.24 -21.85
C SER A 300 -12.72 12.68 -22.16
N ASP A 301 -12.70 13.54 -21.15
CA ASP A 301 -13.26 14.90 -21.22
C ASP A 301 -12.21 15.96 -21.57
N GLN A 302 -10.96 15.55 -21.82
CA GLN A 302 -9.86 16.47 -22.10
C GLN A 302 -9.63 16.67 -23.61
N ALA A 303 -9.27 17.89 -24.01
CA ALA A 303 -8.95 18.22 -25.40
C ALA A 303 -7.83 17.34 -26.00
N GLN A 304 -6.95 16.80 -25.15
CA GLN A 304 -5.81 15.93 -25.52
C GLN A 304 -6.06 14.44 -25.24
N HIS A 305 -7.33 14.01 -25.15
CA HIS A 305 -7.72 12.64 -24.78
C HIS A 305 -7.02 11.56 -25.61
N THR A 306 -6.86 11.72 -26.93
CA THR A 306 -6.21 10.73 -27.80
C THR A 306 -4.75 10.51 -27.41
N THR A 307 -3.99 11.57 -27.20
CA THR A 307 -2.57 11.51 -26.81
C THR A 307 -2.42 10.92 -25.41
N LEU A 308 -3.21 11.38 -24.45
CA LEU A 308 -3.18 10.89 -23.07
C LEU A 308 -3.59 9.42 -22.98
N ALA A 309 -4.66 9.02 -23.69
CA ALA A 309 -5.10 7.63 -23.74
C ALA A 309 -4.05 6.72 -24.41
N THR A 310 -3.36 7.21 -25.44
CA THR A 310 -2.27 6.45 -26.10
C THR A 310 -1.11 6.25 -25.13
N ILE A 311 -0.64 7.32 -24.46
CA ILE A 311 0.43 7.24 -23.46
C ILE A 311 0.03 6.28 -22.32
N ALA A 312 -1.19 6.43 -21.80
CA ALA A 312 -1.71 5.60 -20.72
C ALA A 312 -1.80 4.12 -21.11
N SER A 313 -2.26 3.84 -22.33
CA SER A 313 -2.34 2.48 -22.87
C SER A 313 -0.95 1.85 -23.03
N VAL A 314 0.02 2.60 -23.58
CA VAL A 314 1.41 2.14 -23.71
C VAL A 314 2.00 1.80 -22.34
N GLN A 315 1.78 2.65 -21.33
CA GLN A 315 2.26 2.41 -19.97
C GLN A 315 1.60 1.17 -19.34
N ALA A 316 0.28 1.01 -19.49
CA ALA A 316 -0.43 -0.17 -18.99
C ALA A 316 0.08 -1.46 -19.66
N ILE A 317 0.27 -1.44 -20.98
CA ILE A 317 0.83 -2.56 -21.75
C ILE A 317 2.25 -2.87 -21.26
N ALA A 318 3.11 -1.87 -21.05
CA ALA A 318 4.46 -2.08 -20.56
C ALA A 318 4.48 -2.73 -19.17
N VAL A 319 3.63 -2.27 -18.24
CA VAL A 319 3.48 -2.87 -16.90
C VAL A 319 3.01 -4.31 -17.02
N LEU A 320 2.01 -4.61 -17.87
CA LEU A 320 1.50 -5.95 -18.08
C LEU A 320 2.55 -6.89 -18.71
N ALA A 321 3.26 -6.42 -19.73
CA ALA A 321 4.26 -7.20 -20.47
C ALA A 321 5.39 -7.72 -19.57
N VAL A 322 5.80 -6.93 -18.57
CA VAL A 322 6.86 -7.31 -17.62
C VAL A 322 6.27 -7.93 -16.34
N GLY A 323 5.14 -7.41 -15.87
CA GLY A 323 4.50 -7.80 -14.61
C GLY A 323 3.89 -9.21 -14.65
N VAL A 324 3.25 -9.60 -15.75
CA VAL A 324 2.65 -10.94 -15.89
C VAL A 324 3.70 -12.05 -15.81
N PRO A 325 4.81 -12.02 -16.57
CA PRO A 325 5.89 -13.00 -16.41
C PRO A 325 6.44 -13.06 -14.98
N LEU A 326 6.66 -11.89 -14.35
CA LEU A 326 7.18 -11.83 -12.98
C LEU A 326 6.20 -12.47 -11.99
N ALA A 327 4.90 -12.18 -12.11
CA ALA A 327 3.82 -12.76 -11.31
C ALA A 327 3.74 -14.28 -11.48
N VAL A 328 3.78 -14.78 -12.71
CA VAL A 328 3.76 -16.22 -12.99
C VAL A 328 4.95 -16.91 -12.30
N ILE A 329 6.15 -16.34 -12.40
CA ILE A 329 7.33 -16.92 -11.76
C ILE A 329 7.20 -16.86 -10.22
N ALA A 330 6.73 -15.74 -9.68
CA ALA A 330 6.54 -15.57 -8.23
C ALA A 330 5.52 -16.55 -7.67
N ILE A 331 4.36 -16.70 -8.32
CA ILE A 331 3.29 -17.63 -7.92
C ILE A 331 3.77 -19.08 -8.02
N ARG A 332 4.48 -19.45 -9.11
CA ARG A 332 5.04 -20.80 -9.24
C ARG A 332 6.04 -21.11 -8.13
N ALA A 333 6.91 -20.16 -7.80
CA ALA A 333 7.86 -20.31 -6.69
C ALA A 333 7.15 -20.39 -5.34
N LEU A 334 6.10 -19.60 -5.12
CA LEU A 334 5.29 -19.61 -3.91
C LEU A 334 4.56 -20.95 -3.72
N ARG A 335 4.01 -21.54 -4.80
CA ARG A 335 3.32 -22.83 -4.77
C ARG A 335 4.26 -24.01 -4.45
N ARG A 336 5.57 -23.85 -4.65
CA ARG A 336 6.57 -24.86 -4.28
C ARG A 336 6.95 -24.84 -2.80
N LEU A 337 6.53 -23.82 -2.04
CA LEU A 337 6.77 -23.77 -0.61
C LEU A 337 5.75 -24.65 0.14
N PRO A 338 6.18 -25.43 1.15
CA PRO A 338 5.27 -26.23 1.95
C PRO A 338 4.28 -25.33 2.70
N SER A 339 3.02 -25.76 2.73
CA SER A 339 1.92 -25.03 3.36
C SER A 339 1.82 -25.23 4.87
N ILE A 340 2.48 -26.25 5.43
CA ILE A 340 2.31 -26.70 6.82
C ILE A 340 3.68 -27.17 7.36
N PRO A 341 4.11 -26.78 8.58
CA PRO A 341 5.10 -27.57 9.32
C PRO A 341 4.43 -28.87 9.71
N THR A 342 4.82 -29.99 9.09
CA THR A 342 4.37 -31.32 9.51
C THR A 342 4.65 -31.44 11.00
N VAL A 343 3.61 -31.38 11.84
CA VAL A 343 3.76 -31.66 13.26
C VAL A 343 4.28 -33.08 13.33
N ALA A 344 5.53 -33.24 13.77
CA ALA A 344 6.08 -34.57 14.02
C ALA A 344 5.15 -35.27 15.01
N PRO A 345 4.77 -36.54 14.78
CA PRO A 345 3.88 -37.25 15.68
C PRO A 345 4.44 -37.17 17.10
N ARG A 346 3.59 -36.72 18.04
CA ARG A 346 3.88 -36.69 19.47
C ARG A 346 4.40 -38.10 19.84
N PRO A 347 5.60 -38.24 20.44
CA PRO A 347 6.05 -39.54 20.88
C PRO A 347 5.04 -40.05 21.89
N THR A 348 4.32 -41.12 21.53
CA THR A 348 3.47 -41.86 22.45
C THR A 348 4.41 -42.46 23.48
N THR A 349 4.44 -41.89 24.68
CA THR A 349 5.03 -42.56 25.84
C THR A 349 4.32 -43.90 26.00
N PRO A 350 5.00 -45.04 25.88
CA PRO A 350 4.42 -46.31 26.24
C PRO A 350 4.18 -46.29 27.76
N THR A 351 2.97 -46.69 28.13
CA THR A 351 2.45 -46.83 29.50
C THR A 351 3.29 -47.73 30.37
#